data_AF-A0A7G8PTB3-F1
#
_entry.id   AF-A0A7G8PTB3-F1
#
_cell.length_a   1.000
_cell.length_b   1.000
_cell.length_c   1.000
_cell.angle_alpha   90.00
_cell.angle_beta   90.00
_cell.angle_gamma   90.00
#
_symmetry.space_group_name_H-M   'P 1'
#
loop_
_entity.id
_entity.type
_entity.pdbx_description
1 polymer ?
#
loop_
_entity_poly.entity_id
_entity_poly.type
_entity_poly.pdbx_seq_one_letter_code
_entity_poly.pdbx_strand_id
1 'polypeptide(L)'
;MKKVAFSILFIALTALMISCNNETKDTETDTTSNDLAVADIDASETSPEYLYVTAFSGLSLREFNNLNSEKLSVMPYGTKVRVLTPEKNTTMTVGGIKGGMDEVEFNHKKGFAFNGYLSRFFPPEPDINFTGYATQLKEQFPNVSFEETAGGTASKPSTTKTLMLPTTKWHEAYFVAQRLFDFPKELAFPDPKGSNQETVKDKKPKKDIWTSELRISRNDNSLEKIEYVYKAKNISRTVSIVKDGEAMKISETETIE
;
A
#
# COMPACT_ATOMS: atom_id res chain seq x y z
N MET A 1 43.52 -13.77 -29.00
CA MET A 1 43.99 -12.68 -29.89
C MET A 1 42.99 -12.46 -31.01
N LYS A 2 42.18 -11.40 -30.94
CA LYS A 2 41.57 -10.74 -32.10
C LYS A 2 41.51 -9.25 -31.77
N LYS A 3 41.95 -8.45 -32.73
CA LYS A 3 42.33 -7.04 -32.65
C LYS A 3 41.26 -6.18 -33.36
N VAL A 4 41.00 -4.99 -32.80
CA VAL A 4 40.80 -3.68 -33.51
C VAL A 4 39.41 -3.51 -34.17
N ALA A 5 38.72 -2.36 -34.20
CA ALA A 5 39.09 -0.95 -33.99
C ALA A 5 37.93 -0.12 -33.42
N PHE A 6 38.26 0.89 -32.62
CA PHE A 6 37.43 2.07 -32.33
C PHE A 6 37.56 3.07 -33.49
N SER A 7 36.45 3.68 -33.91
CA SER A 7 36.49 4.84 -34.82
C SER A 7 35.68 5.98 -34.22
N ILE A 8 36.39 7.03 -33.80
CA ILE A 8 35.88 8.31 -33.34
C ILE A 8 35.97 9.26 -34.54
N LEU A 9 34.88 9.95 -34.89
CA LEU A 9 34.92 11.03 -35.87
C LEU A 9 34.35 12.32 -35.25
N PHE A 10 35.25 13.26 -35.04
CA PHE A 10 35.01 14.68 -34.76
C PHE A 10 34.75 15.41 -36.07
N ILE A 11 33.68 16.22 -36.18
CA ILE A 11 33.57 17.30 -37.18
C ILE A 11 32.94 18.54 -36.53
N ALA A 12 33.48 19.69 -36.92
CA ALA A 12 33.59 20.95 -36.20
C ALA A 12 32.43 21.95 -36.39
N LEU A 13 32.46 22.94 -35.49
CA LEU A 13 31.83 24.26 -35.49
C LEU A 13 31.76 24.96 -36.86
N THR A 14 30.60 25.57 -37.14
CA THR A 14 30.54 26.84 -37.90
C THR A 14 29.52 27.77 -37.24
N ALA A 15 30.02 28.89 -36.71
CA ALA A 15 29.23 30.06 -36.34
C ALA A 15 29.09 30.96 -37.58
N LEU A 16 27.87 31.45 -37.85
CA LEU A 16 27.66 32.60 -38.72
C LEU A 16 26.75 33.60 -38.00
N MET A 17 27.35 34.76 -37.74
CA MET A 17 26.75 35.98 -37.25
C MET A 17 26.00 36.66 -38.41
N ILE A 18 24.79 37.14 -38.16
CA ILE A 18 24.20 38.25 -38.92
C ILE A 18 23.75 39.31 -37.90
N SER A 19 24.11 40.55 -38.22
CA SER A 19 24.19 41.74 -37.38
C SER A 19 23.28 42.84 -37.95
N CYS A 20 22.64 43.61 -37.06
CA CYS A 20 22.21 45.03 -37.11
C CYS A 20 21.25 45.48 -38.25
N ASN A 21 20.37 46.49 -38.13
CA ASN A 21 20.27 47.59 -37.15
C ASN A 21 18.90 48.33 -37.25
N ASN A 22 18.61 49.12 -36.20
CA ASN A 22 17.91 50.43 -36.18
C ASN A 22 16.37 50.53 -36.32
N GLU A 23 15.63 51.43 -35.67
CA GLU A 23 15.82 52.33 -34.50
C GLU A 23 14.45 53.01 -34.20
N THR A 24 14.19 53.33 -32.92
CA THR A 24 13.36 54.44 -32.35
C THR A 24 11.81 54.52 -32.40
N LYS A 25 11.27 54.77 -31.18
CA LYS A 25 10.41 55.88 -30.68
C LYS A 25 8.94 55.60 -30.26
N ASP A 26 8.62 56.25 -29.14
CA ASP A 26 7.48 56.15 -28.22
C ASP A 26 6.12 56.64 -28.73
N THR A 27 5.07 56.29 -27.94
CA THR A 27 3.99 57.16 -27.41
C THR A 27 2.57 56.53 -27.46
N GLU A 28 1.81 56.89 -26.43
CA GLU A 28 0.62 56.29 -25.81
C GLU A 28 -0.73 56.38 -26.56
N THR A 29 -1.65 55.54 -26.05
CA THR A 29 -3.12 55.74 -25.78
C THR A 29 -4.20 55.20 -26.75
N ASP A 30 -5.08 54.39 -26.12
CA ASP A 30 -6.51 54.13 -26.32
C ASP A 30 -7.04 53.62 -27.67
N THR A 31 -7.69 52.44 -27.68
CA THR A 31 -9.16 52.33 -27.54
C THR A 31 -9.65 50.87 -27.43
N THR A 32 -10.43 50.61 -26.37
CA THR A 32 -11.65 49.76 -26.28
C THR A 32 -11.72 48.30 -26.75
N SER A 33 -12.23 47.50 -25.79
CA SER A 33 -13.23 46.41 -25.93
C SER A 33 -12.77 45.06 -26.49
N ASN A 34 -12.60 44.07 -25.62
CA ASN A 34 -13.69 43.14 -25.26
C ASN A 34 -13.18 42.02 -24.33
N ASP A 35 -13.95 41.80 -23.28
CA ASP A 35 -14.26 40.46 -22.76
C ASP A 35 -13.08 39.59 -22.33
N LEU A 36 -12.45 39.96 -21.22
CA LEU A 36 -11.75 38.97 -20.40
C LEU A 36 -12.81 38.15 -19.67
N ALA A 37 -13.22 37.06 -20.29
CA ALA A 37 -13.90 35.97 -19.63
C ALA A 37 -13.05 35.52 -18.43
N VAL A 38 -13.46 35.91 -17.23
CA VAL A 38 -13.02 35.27 -16.00
C VAL A 38 -13.61 33.87 -16.05
N ALA A 39 -12.82 32.90 -16.47
CA ALA A 39 -13.13 31.52 -16.19
C ALA A 39 -13.14 31.39 -14.67
N ASP A 40 -14.33 31.20 -14.10
CA ASP A 40 -14.49 30.66 -12.77
C ASP A 40 -13.82 29.28 -12.76
N ILE A 41 -12.56 29.26 -12.33
CA ILE A 41 -11.86 28.03 -11.98
C ILE A 41 -12.46 27.59 -10.64
N ASP A 42 -13.62 26.95 -10.71
CA ASP A 42 -14.05 26.00 -9.70
C ASP A 42 -13.20 24.72 -9.83
N ALA A 43 -11.90 24.88 -9.58
CA ALA A 43 -11.03 23.76 -9.22
C ALA A 43 -10.67 23.98 -7.76
N SER A 44 -11.49 23.41 -6.88
CA SER A 44 -10.99 22.95 -5.60
C SER A 44 -9.84 21.97 -5.89
N GLU A 45 -8.63 22.50 -6.03
CA GLU A 45 -7.37 21.77 -6.11
C GLU A 45 -7.20 20.97 -4.80
N THR A 46 -7.90 19.85 -4.71
CA THR A 46 -7.61 18.84 -3.69
C THR A 46 -6.23 18.30 -4.03
N SER A 47 -5.27 18.49 -3.12
CA SER A 47 -3.94 17.89 -3.24
C SER A 47 -4.09 16.41 -3.63
N PRO A 48 -3.30 15.91 -4.61
CA PRO A 48 -3.47 14.55 -5.09
C PRO A 48 -3.35 13.54 -3.95
N GLU A 49 -4.33 12.64 -3.84
CA GLU A 49 -4.30 11.55 -2.88
C GLU A 49 -3.25 10.53 -3.33
N TYR A 50 -2.34 10.16 -2.42
CA TYR A 50 -1.35 9.12 -2.67
C TYR A 50 -1.64 7.91 -1.80
N LEU A 51 -1.61 6.73 -2.42
CA LEU A 51 -1.78 5.45 -1.74
C LEU A 51 -0.57 4.55 -2.01
N TYR A 52 -0.44 3.51 -1.21
CA TYR A 52 0.63 2.52 -1.30
C TYR A 52 0.08 1.15 -1.72
N VAL A 53 0.83 0.46 -2.56
CA VAL A 53 0.50 -0.91 -2.99
C VAL A 53 0.79 -1.90 -1.86
N THR A 54 -0.23 -2.60 -1.39
CA THR A 54 -0.11 -3.58 -0.29
C THR A 54 -0.04 -5.03 -0.75
N ALA A 55 -0.33 -5.31 -2.03
CA ALA A 55 -0.28 -6.66 -2.59
C ALA A 55 1.16 -7.23 -2.61
N PHE A 56 1.37 -8.42 -2.03
CA PHE A 56 2.69 -9.04 -1.91
C PHE A 56 3.41 -9.21 -3.26
N SER A 57 2.67 -9.63 -4.29
CA SER A 57 3.18 -9.84 -5.66
C SER A 57 3.24 -8.56 -6.51
N GLY A 58 2.94 -7.40 -5.92
CA GLY A 58 2.59 -6.20 -6.65
C GLY A 58 1.15 -6.20 -7.18
N LEU A 59 0.72 -5.04 -7.68
CA LEU A 59 -0.64 -4.77 -8.15
C LEU A 59 -0.62 -4.45 -9.65
N SER A 60 -1.53 -5.06 -10.40
CA SER A 60 -1.61 -4.82 -11.85
C SER A 60 -2.18 -3.44 -12.14
N LEU A 61 -1.53 -2.69 -13.03
CA LEU A 61 -2.08 -1.51 -13.69
C LEU A 61 -2.70 -1.96 -15.01
N ARG A 62 -3.96 -1.61 -15.24
CA ARG A 62 -4.75 -2.09 -16.37
C ARG A 62 -5.27 -0.97 -17.26
N GLU A 63 -5.55 -1.28 -18.51
CA GLU A 63 -6.02 -0.29 -19.49
C GLU A 63 -7.43 0.22 -19.19
N PHE A 64 -8.33 -0.66 -18.77
CA PHE A 64 -9.72 -0.32 -18.42
C PHE A 64 -10.07 -0.78 -17.00
N ASN A 65 -11.14 -0.20 -16.44
CA ASN A 65 -11.66 -0.40 -15.08
C ASN A 65 -12.30 -1.78 -14.82
N ASN A 66 -11.68 -2.85 -15.31
CA ASN A 66 -12.11 -4.23 -15.08
C ASN A 66 -10.90 -5.18 -15.00
N LEU A 67 -11.11 -6.41 -14.52
CA LEU A 67 -10.04 -7.38 -14.30
C LEU A 67 -9.55 -8.11 -15.56
N ASN A 68 -10.26 -7.95 -16.69
CA ASN A 68 -10.01 -8.69 -17.93
C ASN A 68 -9.30 -7.84 -18.99
N SER A 69 -9.21 -6.52 -18.78
CA SER A 69 -8.51 -5.60 -19.67
C SER A 69 -7.00 -5.85 -19.69
N GLU A 70 -6.33 -5.30 -20.70
CA GLU A 70 -4.88 -5.45 -20.87
C GLU A 70 -4.12 -4.98 -19.63
N LYS A 71 -3.09 -5.74 -19.25
CA LYS A 71 -2.20 -5.41 -18.16
C LYS A 71 -1.05 -4.55 -18.69
N LEU A 72 -1.10 -3.25 -18.42
CA LEU A 72 -0.10 -2.27 -18.85
C LEU A 72 1.23 -2.39 -18.10
N SER A 73 1.17 -2.72 -16.80
CA SER A 73 2.33 -2.94 -15.95
C SER A 73 1.96 -3.62 -14.63
N VAL A 74 2.96 -3.96 -13.82
CA VAL A 74 2.79 -4.36 -12.42
C VAL A 74 3.50 -3.35 -11.53
N MET A 75 2.75 -2.76 -10.60
CA MET A 75 3.24 -1.83 -9.58
C MET A 75 3.79 -2.66 -8.41
N PRO A 76 5.09 -2.55 -8.06
CA PRO A 76 5.67 -3.33 -6.97
C PRO A 76 5.02 -3.05 -5.61
N TYR A 77 5.12 -4.00 -4.69
CA TYR A 77 4.76 -3.80 -3.28
C TYR A 77 5.46 -2.57 -2.68
N GLY A 78 4.75 -1.81 -1.84
CA GLY A 78 5.25 -0.60 -1.19
C GLY A 78 5.33 0.63 -2.10
N THR A 79 5.06 0.48 -3.41
CA THR A 79 5.05 1.60 -4.35
C THR A 79 3.99 2.62 -3.97
N LYS A 80 4.40 3.88 -3.88
CA LYS A 80 3.50 5.03 -3.75
C LYS A 80 2.94 5.39 -5.13
N VAL A 81 1.62 5.43 -5.26
CA VAL A 81 0.90 5.73 -6.50
C VAL A 81 0.02 6.96 -6.31
N ARG A 82 -0.14 7.74 -7.38
CA ARG A 82 -1.01 8.91 -7.37
C ARG A 82 -2.41 8.49 -7.81
N VAL A 83 -3.41 8.72 -6.98
CA VAL A 83 -4.82 8.48 -7.35
C VAL A 83 -5.30 9.67 -8.15
N LEU A 84 -5.79 9.41 -9.37
CA LEU A 84 -6.38 10.42 -10.26
C LEU A 84 -7.88 10.49 -10.03
N THR A 85 -8.53 9.33 -10.06
CA THR A 85 -9.98 9.21 -9.92
C THR A 85 -10.29 8.00 -9.03
N PRO A 86 -10.72 8.20 -7.77
CA PRO A 86 -11.12 7.09 -6.91
C PRO A 86 -12.47 6.51 -7.36
N GLU A 87 -12.59 5.19 -7.40
CA GLU A 87 -13.86 4.50 -7.61
C GLU A 87 -14.62 4.43 -6.29
N LYS A 88 -15.77 5.10 -6.25
CA LYS A 88 -16.61 5.20 -5.05
C LYS A 88 -17.46 3.95 -4.83
N ASN A 89 -17.70 3.17 -5.87
CA ASN A 89 -18.56 2.00 -5.82
C ASN A 89 -17.74 0.71 -5.69
N THR A 90 -18.24 -0.21 -4.87
CA THR A 90 -17.74 -1.59 -4.91
C THR A 90 -18.30 -2.29 -6.14
N THR A 91 -17.47 -2.51 -7.16
CA THR A 91 -17.87 -3.12 -8.44
C THR A 91 -17.42 -4.57 -8.57
N MET A 92 -16.47 -5.03 -7.76
CA MET A 92 -15.93 -6.39 -7.83
C MET A 92 -15.39 -6.89 -6.49
N THR A 93 -15.01 -8.17 -6.46
CA THR A 93 -14.35 -8.81 -5.31
C THR A 93 -13.11 -9.55 -5.78
N VAL A 94 -11.97 -9.29 -5.15
CA VAL A 94 -10.67 -9.92 -5.48
C VAL A 94 -10.04 -10.42 -4.18
N GLY A 95 -9.81 -11.72 -4.08
CA GLY A 95 -9.18 -12.33 -2.88
C GLY A 95 -9.97 -12.07 -1.60
N GLY A 96 -11.31 -12.14 -1.65
CA GLY A 96 -12.19 -11.84 -0.51
C GLY A 96 -12.36 -10.35 -0.20
N ILE A 97 -11.67 -9.47 -0.91
CA ILE A 97 -11.74 -8.01 -0.71
C ILE A 97 -12.73 -7.42 -1.70
N LYS A 98 -13.72 -6.71 -1.18
CA LYS A 98 -14.65 -5.89 -1.96
C LYS A 98 -13.99 -4.55 -2.32
N GLY A 99 -14.08 -4.16 -3.58
CA GLY A 99 -13.54 -2.88 -4.04
C GLY A 99 -13.93 -2.54 -5.48
N GLY A 100 -13.27 -1.53 -6.01
CA GLY A 100 -13.41 -1.04 -7.38
C GLY A 100 -12.05 -0.81 -8.02
N MET A 101 -12.03 -0.18 -9.19
CA MET A 101 -10.82 0.12 -9.93
C MET A 101 -10.58 1.63 -9.92
N ASP A 102 -9.62 2.08 -9.10
CA ASP A 102 -9.22 3.48 -9.10
C ASP A 102 -8.38 3.76 -10.35
N GLU A 103 -8.58 4.92 -10.95
CA GLU A 103 -7.63 5.44 -11.93
C GLU A 103 -6.42 5.99 -11.20
N VAL A 104 -5.23 5.48 -11.52
CA VAL A 104 -3.97 5.84 -10.87
C VAL A 104 -2.91 6.16 -11.90
N GLU A 105 -1.92 6.95 -11.49
CA GLU A 105 -0.69 7.18 -12.23
C GLU A 105 0.49 6.50 -11.54
N PHE A 106 1.25 5.74 -12.32
CA PHE A 106 2.49 5.09 -11.92
C PHE A 106 3.50 5.15 -13.07
N ASN A 107 4.73 5.63 -12.79
CA ASN A 107 5.80 5.75 -13.79
C ASN A 107 5.34 6.45 -15.10
N HIS A 108 4.64 7.57 -14.99
CA HIS A 108 4.08 8.35 -16.11
C HIS A 108 3.06 7.59 -16.97
N LYS A 109 2.59 6.42 -16.52
CA LYS A 109 1.48 5.68 -17.13
C LYS A 109 0.23 5.86 -16.29
N LYS A 110 -0.88 6.14 -16.97
CA LYS A 110 -2.22 6.11 -16.37
C LYS A 110 -2.88 4.77 -16.66
N GLY A 111 -3.70 4.34 -15.73
CA GLY A 111 -4.49 3.13 -15.88
C GLY A 111 -5.29 2.85 -14.61
N PHE A 112 -5.86 1.68 -14.53
CA PHE A 112 -6.77 1.28 -13.48
C PHE A 112 -6.16 0.21 -12.58
N ALA A 113 -6.32 0.36 -11.26
CA ALA A 113 -5.82 -0.56 -10.27
C ALA A 113 -6.89 -0.90 -9.23
N PHE A 114 -6.95 -2.16 -8.79
CA PHE A 114 -7.94 -2.59 -7.81
C PHE A 114 -7.66 -1.99 -6.44
N ASN A 115 -8.57 -1.16 -5.94
CA ASN A 115 -8.35 -0.33 -4.76
C ASN A 115 -8.34 -1.08 -3.43
N GLY A 116 -8.79 -2.34 -3.39
CA GLY A 116 -8.66 -3.20 -2.22
C GLY A 116 -7.21 -3.58 -1.86
N TYR A 117 -6.24 -3.33 -2.76
CA TYR A 117 -4.80 -3.48 -2.50
C TYR A 117 -4.05 -2.14 -2.50
N LEU A 118 -4.78 -1.04 -2.35
CA LEU A 118 -4.23 0.30 -2.14
C LEU A 118 -4.57 0.75 -0.71
N SER A 119 -3.61 1.31 -0.01
CA SER A 119 -3.82 1.82 1.35
C SER A 119 -3.12 3.15 1.57
N ARG A 120 -3.68 3.98 2.45
CA ARG A 120 -2.99 5.20 2.91
C ARG A 120 -1.80 4.87 3.81
N PHE A 121 -1.81 3.71 4.45
CA PHE A 121 -0.70 3.26 5.28
C PHE A 121 0.37 2.67 4.37
N PHE A 122 1.60 3.17 4.50
CA PHE A 122 2.74 2.50 3.87
C PHE A 122 2.87 1.10 4.49
N PRO A 123 3.08 0.06 3.70
CA PRO A 123 3.10 -1.29 4.23
C PRO A 123 4.50 -1.60 4.83
N PRO A 124 4.62 -2.48 5.84
CA PRO A 124 5.90 -2.74 6.50
C PRO A 124 6.98 -3.25 5.54
N GLU A 125 8.16 -2.64 5.58
CA GLU A 125 9.33 -3.14 4.84
C GLU A 125 9.81 -4.49 5.39
N PRO A 126 10.47 -5.35 4.60
CA PRO A 126 10.84 -6.71 5.03
C PRO A 126 11.62 -6.83 6.34
N ASP A 127 12.44 -5.82 6.69
CA ASP A 127 13.32 -5.87 7.86
C ASP A 127 12.94 -4.84 8.94
N ILE A 128 11.79 -4.18 8.81
CA ILE A 128 11.34 -3.20 9.81
C ILE A 128 10.83 -3.93 11.05
N ASN A 129 11.32 -3.53 12.23
CA ASN A 129 10.77 -4.04 13.48
C ASN A 129 9.47 -3.30 13.87
N PHE A 130 8.72 -3.91 14.80
CA PHE A 130 7.45 -3.37 15.29
C PHE A 130 7.53 -1.89 15.71
N THR A 131 8.48 -1.55 16.57
CA THR A 131 8.62 -0.19 17.12
C THR A 131 8.98 0.83 16.04
N GLY A 132 9.87 0.47 15.12
CA GLY A 132 10.27 1.30 13.98
C GLY A 132 9.09 1.59 13.07
N TYR A 133 8.33 0.55 12.69
CA TYR A 133 7.14 0.71 11.87
C TYR A 133 6.08 1.57 12.55
N ALA A 134 5.75 1.25 13.82
CA ALA A 134 4.72 1.96 14.56
C ALA A 134 5.07 3.44 14.80
N THR A 135 6.36 3.74 15.02
CA THR A 135 6.86 5.12 15.17
C THR A 135 6.70 5.90 13.87
N GLN A 136 7.18 5.38 12.74
CA GLN A 136 7.04 6.05 11.44
C GLN A 136 5.56 6.21 11.04
N LEU A 137 4.72 5.24 11.38
CA LEU A 137 3.29 5.31 11.10
C LEU A 137 2.61 6.40 11.95
N LYS A 138 3.00 6.54 13.23
CA LYS A 138 2.51 7.58 14.13
C LYS A 138 2.87 9.00 13.65
N GLU A 139 4.05 9.18 13.05
CA GLU A 139 4.47 10.46 12.48
C GLU A 139 3.53 10.94 11.36
N GLN A 140 3.02 10.01 10.55
CA GLN A 140 2.09 10.33 9.45
C GLN A 140 0.62 10.30 9.88
N PHE A 141 0.29 9.50 10.90
CA PHE A 141 -1.08 9.29 11.38
C PHE A 141 -1.14 9.45 12.90
N PRO A 142 -1.41 10.67 13.41
CA PRO A 142 -1.41 10.96 14.85
C PRO A 142 -2.40 10.13 15.68
N ASN A 143 -3.42 9.53 15.05
CA ASN A 143 -4.39 8.65 15.73
C ASN A 143 -3.91 7.19 15.87
N VAL A 144 -2.77 6.84 15.29
CA VAL A 144 -2.11 5.56 15.57
C VAL A 144 -1.72 5.53 17.05
N SER A 145 -1.82 4.39 17.71
CA SER A 145 -1.18 4.18 19.01
C SER A 145 -0.58 2.80 19.05
N PHE A 146 0.48 2.64 19.84
CA PHE A 146 1.13 1.36 20.00
C PHE A 146 1.73 1.24 21.39
N GLU A 147 1.84 0.00 21.86
CA GLU A 147 2.41 -0.35 23.16
C GLU A 147 3.12 -1.70 23.06
N GLU A 148 4.08 -1.89 23.95
CA GLU A 148 4.78 -3.15 24.17
C GLU A 148 4.81 -3.41 25.68
N THR A 149 4.34 -4.58 26.10
CA THR A 149 4.20 -4.94 27.51
C THR A 149 4.80 -6.31 27.77
N ALA A 150 5.57 -6.43 28.86
CA ALA A 150 6.05 -7.72 29.35
C ALA A 150 4.97 -8.38 30.23
N GLY A 151 4.88 -9.70 30.20
CA GLY A 151 3.92 -10.49 30.95
C GLY A 151 4.35 -11.95 31.11
N GLY A 152 3.37 -12.83 31.33
CA GLY A 152 3.60 -14.26 31.51
C GLY A 152 4.04 -14.61 32.93
N THR A 153 4.69 -15.77 33.09
CA THR A 153 5.25 -16.24 34.37
C THR A 153 6.77 -16.24 34.32
N ALA A 154 7.43 -16.39 35.47
CA ALA A 154 8.89 -16.55 35.51
C ALA A 154 9.39 -17.76 34.69
N SER A 155 8.57 -18.81 34.56
CA SER A 155 8.89 -19.99 33.75
C SER A 155 8.47 -19.88 32.29
N LYS A 156 7.54 -18.97 31.96
CA LYS A 156 7.01 -18.73 30.61
C LYS A 156 6.80 -17.23 30.39
N PRO A 157 7.89 -16.45 30.25
CA PRO A 157 7.79 -15.03 30.03
C PRO A 157 7.14 -14.76 28.67
N SER A 158 6.37 -13.69 28.59
CA SER A 158 5.72 -13.27 27.35
C SER A 158 5.92 -11.79 27.07
N THR A 159 5.87 -11.42 25.80
CA THR A 159 5.82 -10.03 25.34
C THR A 159 4.55 -9.85 24.50
N THR A 160 3.80 -8.78 24.77
CA THR A 160 2.63 -8.40 23.98
C THR A 160 2.87 -7.06 23.32
N LYS A 161 2.76 -7.03 21.99
CA LYS A 161 2.83 -5.82 21.17
C LYS A 161 1.45 -5.50 20.62
N THR A 162 0.97 -4.27 20.79
CA THR A 162 -0.34 -3.83 20.28
C THR A 162 -0.16 -2.63 19.38
N LEU A 163 -0.77 -2.65 18.19
CA LEU A 163 -0.87 -1.53 17.26
C LEU A 163 -2.34 -1.23 16.96
N MET A 164 -2.76 0.01 17.20
CA MET A 164 -4.06 0.55 16.81
C MET A 164 -3.93 1.29 15.49
N LEU A 165 -4.50 0.73 14.43
CA LEU A 165 -4.50 1.29 13.09
C LEU A 165 -5.82 2.04 12.83
N PRO A 166 -5.82 3.34 12.46
CA PRO A 166 -7.04 4.15 12.32
C PRO A 166 -7.79 3.86 11.00
N THR A 167 -8.29 2.64 10.88
CA THR A 167 -9.09 2.13 9.77
C THR A 167 -10.11 1.12 10.28
N THR A 168 -11.14 0.87 9.48
CA THR A 168 -12.12 -0.20 9.71
C THR A 168 -11.99 -1.31 8.67
N LYS A 169 -11.05 -1.18 7.73
CA LYS A 169 -10.80 -2.15 6.66
C LYS A 169 -9.96 -3.31 7.17
N TRP A 170 -10.60 -4.47 7.29
CA TRP A 170 -9.95 -5.72 7.71
C TRP A 170 -8.69 -6.08 6.92
N HIS A 171 -8.72 -5.91 5.59
CA HIS A 171 -7.60 -6.28 4.73
C HIS A 171 -6.38 -5.39 4.94
N GLU A 172 -6.54 -4.09 5.25
CA GLU A 172 -5.41 -3.21 5.55
C GLU A 172 -4.67 -3.68 6.81
N ALA A 173 -5.41 -3.92 7.90
CA ALA A 173 -4.83 -4.43 9.14
C ALA A 173 -4.21 -5.81 8.97
N TYR A 174 -4.85 -6.67 8.17
CA TYR A 174 -4.33 -7.98 7.85
C TYR A 174 -3.00 -7.91 7.10
N PHE A 175 -2.87 -7.09 6.05
CA PHE A 175 -1.61 -6.99 5.29
C PHE A 175 -0.48 -6.36 6.10
N VAL A 176 -0.80 -5.40 6.99
CA VAL A 176 0.17 -4.88 7.96
C VAL A 176 0.63 -5.99 8.89
N ALA A 177 -0.29 -6.71 9.53
CA ALA A 177 0.05 -7.79 10.45
C ALA A 177 0.82 -8.92 9.76
N GLN A 178 0.40 -9.32 8.56
CA GLN A 178 1.01 -10.38 7.76
C GLN A 178 2.50 -10.12 7.53
N ARG A 179 2.86 -8.85 7.27
CA ARG A 179 4.23 -8.44 7.01
C ARG A 179 5.01 -8.17 8.27
N LEU A 180 4.41 -7.49 9.24
CA LEU A 180 5.08 -7.10 10.48
C LEU A 180 5.41 -8.31 11.38
N PHE A 181 4.66 -9.41 11.24
CA PHE A 181 4.80 -10.60 12.08
C PHE A 181 5.05 -11.89 11.28
N ASP A 182 5.52 -11.76 10.03
CA ASP A 182 6.01 -12.86 9.19
C ASP A 182 5.04 -14.02 8.97
N PHE A 183 3.77 -13.73 8.71
CA PHE A 183 2.83 -14.78 8.33
C PHE A 183 3.27 -15.36 6.97
N PRO A 184 3.14 -16.67 6.73
CA PRO A 184 3.34 -17.25 5.41
C PRO A 184 2.47 -16.56 4.35
N LYS A 185 3.06 -16.20 3.21
CA LYS A 185 2.35 -15.53 2.09
C LYS A 185 1.21 -16.37 1.51
N GLU A 186 1.27 -17.69 1.68
CA GLU A 186 0.26 -18.65 1.26
C GLU A 186 -1.01 -18.59 2.12
N LEU A 187 -0.89 -18.09 3.36
CA LEU A 187 -2.05 -17.74 4.17
C LEU A 187 -2.53 -16.38 3.66
N ALA A 188 -3.52 -16.41 2.78
CA ALA A 188 -4.13 -15.21 2.22
C ALA A 188 -5.13 -14.57 3.20
N PHE A 189 -5.51 -13.32 2.92
CA PHE A 189 -6.63 -12.67 3.59
C PHE A 189 -7.90 -13.56 3.48
N PRO A 190 -8.57 -13.89 4.59
CA PRO A 190 -9.73 -14.76 4.55
C PRO A 190 -10.95 -14.06 3.95
N ASP A 191 -11.82 -14.82 3.27
CA ASP A 191 -13.11 -14.29 2.81
C ASP A 191 -13.93 -13.82 4.03
N PRO A 192 -14.51 -12.60 4.00
CA PRO A 192 -15.35 -12.14 5.10
C PRO A 192 -16.58 -13.02 5.36
N LYS A 193 -17.06 -13.75 4.36
CA LYS A 193 -18.16 -14.72 4.47
C LYS A 193 -17.64 -16.13 4.67
N GLY A 194 -18.43 -16.99 5.33
CA GLY A 194 -18.05 -18.38 5.57
C GLY A 194 -18.61 -18.92 6.87
N SER A 195 -18.09 -20.07 7.32
CA SER A 195 -18.44 -20.63 8.61
C SER A 195 -18.04 -19.70 9.75
N ASN A 196 -18.82 -19.74 10.84
CA ASN A 196 -18.56 -18.93 12.04
C ASN A 196 -17.17 -19.18 12.63
N GLN A 197 -16.62 -20.38 12.43
CA GLN A 197 -15.25 -20.71 12.77
C GLN A 197 -14.61 -21.43 11.58
N GLU A 198 -13.40 -21.02 11.23
CA GLU A 198 -12.61 -21.63 10.17
C GLU A 198 -11.14 -21.68 10.59
N THR A 199 -10.43 -22.73 10.17
CA THR A 199 -8.98 -22.84 10.36
C THR A 199 -8.31 -23.14 9.03
N VAL A 200 -7.34 -22.30 8.65
CA VAL A 200 -6.57 -22.44 7.41
C VAL A 200 -5.11 -22.68 7.77
N LYS A 201 -4.63 -23.90 7.54
CA LYS A 201 -3.24 -24.28 7.83
C LYS A 201 -2.29 -23.86 6.73
N ASP A 202 -1.08 -23.49 7.12
CA ASP A 202 0.04 -23.35 6.21
C ASP A 202 0.30 -24.70 5.53
N LYS A 203 0.33 -24.68 4.19
CA LYS A 203 0.53 -25.88 3.38
C LYS A 203 2.00 -26.29 3.29
N LYS A 204 2.92 -25.40 3.64
CA LYS A 204 4.37 -25.60 3.51
C LYS A 204 5.12 -25.05 4.73
N PRO A 205 4.80 -25.51 5.95
CA PRO A 205 5.52 -25.08 7.14
C PRO A 205 7.00 -25.46 7.03
N LYS A 206 7.89 -24.57 7.48
CA LYS A 206 9.32 -24.88 7.63
C LYS A 206 9.51 -26.01 8.66
N LYS A 207 10.66 -26.68 8.59
CA LYS A 207 11.04 -27.71 9.56
C LYS A 207 10.98 -27.15 10.99
N ASP A 208 10.56 -27.97 11.94
CA ASP A 208 10.45 -27.65 13.38
C ASP A 208 9.36 -26.64 13.76
N ILE A 209 8.48 -26.29 12.81
CA ILE A 209 7.21 -25.58 13.07
C ILE A 209 6.11 -26.61 13.32
N TRP A 210 5.53 -26.58 14.52
CA TRP A 210 4.43 -27.48 14.92
C TRP A 210 3.06 -26.91 14.57
N THR A 211 2.92 -25.58 14.54
CA THR A 211 1.67 -24.91 14.19
C THR A 211 1.99 -23.65 13.39
N SER A 212 1.29 -23.49 12.27
CA SER A 212 1.28 -22.28 11.44
C SER A 212 -0.08 -22.28 10.76
N GLU A 213 -1.04 -21.53 11.31
CA GLU A 213 -2.43 -21.53 10.83
C GLU A 213 -3.13 -20.21 11.12
N LEU A 214 -4.07 -19.84 10.26
CA LEU A 214 -5.08 -18.83 10.57
C LEU A 214 -6.27 -19.48 11.25
N ARG A 215 -6.82 -18.80 12.25
CA ARG A 215 -8.13 -19.07 12.84
C ARG A 215 -9.00 -17.86 12.61
N ILE A 216 -10.17 -18.08 12.02
CA ILE A 216 -11.08 -17.02 11.62
C ILE A 216 -12.39 -17.22 12.36
N SER A 217 -12.85 -16.16 13.02
CA SER A 217 -14.16 -16.10 13.65
C SER A 217 -15.05 -15.12 12.90
N ARG A 218 -16.29 -15.56 12.62
CA ARG A 218 -17.32 -14.80 11.94
C ARG A 218 -18.64 -14.91 12.68
N ASN A 219 -19.45 -13.89 12.53
CA ASN A 219 -20.84 -13.88 12.92
C ASN A 219 -21.66 -13.26 11.80
N ASP A 220 -22.76 -13.91 11.41
CA ASP A 220 -23.62 -13.47 10.30
C ASP A 220 -22.85 -13.07 9.04
N ASN A 221 -21.90 -13.92 8.61
CA ASN A 221 -21.04 -13.68 7.44
C ASN A 221 -20.21 -12.38 7.50
N SER A 222 -19.90 -11.91 8.71
CA SER A 222 -19.03 -10.77 8.99
C SER A 222 -17.85 -11.20 9.86
N LEU A 223 -16.65 -10.72 9.54
CA LEU A 223 -15.45 -10.98 10.34
C LEU A 223 -15.58 -10.36 11.73
N GLU A 224 -15.30 -11.16 12.75
CA GLU A 224 -15.16 -10.70 14.13
C GLU A 224 -13.71 -10.74 14.60
N LYS A 225 -12.94 -11.75 14.17
CA LYS A 225 -11.55 -11.94 14.57
C LYS A 225 -10.77 -12.74 13.52
N ILE A 226 -9.54 -12.35 13.28
CA ILE A 226 -8.54 -13.16 12.57
C ILE A 226 -7.37 -13.38 13.52
N GLU A 227 -6.95 -14.62 13.70
CA GLU A 227 -5.76 -14.96 14.47
C GLU A 227 -4.77 -15.75 13.63
N TYR A 228 -3.50 -15.38 13.65
CA TYR A 228 -2.42 -16.24 13.23
C TYR A 228 -1.82 -16.92 14.46
N VAL A 229 -1.78 -18.25 14.44
CA VAL A 229 -1.20 -19.07 15.51
C VAL A 229 0.05 -19.75 14.98
N TYR A 230 1.16 -19.46 15.65
CA TYR A 230 2.47 -20.02 15.35
C TYR A 230 3.04 -20.71 16.58
N LYS A 231 3.54 -21.94 16.40
CA LYS A 231 4.25 -22.68 17.45
C LYS A 231 5.45 -23.40 16.86
N ALA A 232 6.60 -23.21 17.50
CA ALA A 232 7.83 -23.91 17.20
C ALA A 232 8.53 -24.27 18.52
N LYS A 233 9.71 -24.89 18.41
CA LYS A 233 10.51 -25.22 19.58
C LYS A 233 10.80 -23.96 20.42
N ASN A 234 10.42 -24.00 21.69
CA ASN A 234 10.63 -22.96 22.71
C ASN A 234 9.89 -21.63 22.49
N ILE A 235 8.97 -21.55 21.53
CA ILE A 235 8.26 -20.30 21.23
C ILE A 235 6.83 -20.57 20.76
N SER A 236 5.88 -19.83 21.32
CA SER A 236 4.52 -19.71 20.81
C SER A 236 4.19 -18.25 20.54
N ARG A 237 3.58 -17.97 19.39
CA ARG A 237 3.15 -16.62 18.99
C ARG A 237 1.71 -16.67 18.53
N THR A 238 0.91 -15.73 19.00
CA THR A 238 -0.45 -15.50 18.49
C THR A 238 -0.58 -14.05 18.08
N VAL A 239 -1.00 -13.80 16.84
CA VAL A 239 -1.30 -12.44 16.35
C VAL A 239 -2.79 -12.34 16.10
N SER A 240 -3.48 -11.47 16.81
CA SER A 240 -4.90 -11.23 16.66
C SER A 240 -5.17 -9.90 15.95
N ILE A 241 -6.18 -9.88 15.10
CA ILE A 241 -6.70 -8.71 14.43
C ILE A 241 -8.19 -8.63 14.79
N VAL A 242 -8.59 -7.52 15.42
CA VAL A 242 -9.98 -7.25 15.80
C VAL A 242 -10.34 -5.81 15.48
N LYS A 243 -11.60 -5.57 15.15
CA LYS A 243 -12.13 -4.21 15.05
C LYS A 243 -12.38 -3.67 16.46
N ASP A 244 -11.94 -2.45 16.73
CA ASP A 244 -12.13 -1.75 18.00
C ASP A 244 -12.57 -0.31 17.71
N GLY A 245 -13.89 -0.08 17.75
CA GLY A 245 -14.50 1.17 17.31
C GLY A 245 -14.22 1.49 15.84
N GLU A 246 -13.56 2.62 15.59
CA GLU A 246 -13.15 3.09 14.26
C GLU A 246 -11.73 2.67 13.87
N ALA A 247 -11.07 1.85 14.70
CA ALA A 247 -9.73 1.35 14.48
C ALA A 247 -9.72 -0.18 14.31
N MET A 248 -8.65 -0.69 13.72
CA MET A 248 -8.28 -2.09 13.77
C MET A 248 -7.16 -2.25 14.79
N LYS A 249 -7.37 -3.10 15.79
CA LYS A 249 -6.35 -3.50 16.75
C LYS A 249 -5.63 -4.74 16.23
N ILE A 250 -4.31 -4.64 16.11
CA ILE A 250 -3.41 -5.75 15.83
C ILE A 250 -2.63 -6.02 17.11
N SER A 251 -2.66 -7.25 17.63
CA SER A 251 -1.96 -7.60 18.86
C SER A 251 -1.22 -8.93 18.71
N GLU A 252 0.10 -8.89 18.83
CA GLU A 252 0.96 -10.07 18.94
C GLU A 252 1.18 -10.36 20.43
N THR A 253 1.00 -11.61 20.85
CA THR A 253 1.58 -12.15 22.08
C THR A 253 2.56 -13.25 21.72
N GLU A 254 3.81 -13.08 22.12
CA GLU A 254 4.88 -14.07 22.01
C GLU A 254 5.22 -14.59 23.41
N THR A 255 5.28 -15.91 23.58
CA THR A 255 5.63 -16.58 24.83
C THR A 255 6.82 -17.52 24.60
N ILE A 256 7.80 -17.45 25.49
CA ILE A 256 8.93 -18.38 25.52
C ILE A 256 8.48 -19.63 26.29
N GLU A 257 8.61 -20.81 25.66
CA GLU A 257 8.15 -22.11 26.20
C GLU A 257 9.25 -22.93 26.87
#